data_AF-A0A534CFM7-F1
#
_entry.id   AF-A0A534CFM7-F1
#
_cell.length_a   1.000
_cell.length_b   1.000
_cell.length_c   1.000
_cell.angle_alpha   90.00
_cell.angle_beta   90.00
_cell.angle_gamma   90.00
#
_symmetry.space_group_name_H-M   'P 1'
#
loop_
_entity.id
_entity.type
_entity.pdbx_description
1 polymer ?
#
loop_
_entity_poly.entity_id
_entity_poly.type
_entity_poly.pdbx_seq_one_letter_code
_entity_poly.pdbx_strand_id
1 'polypeptide(L)' 'MRRVRTLGLLGTGVIGGGWAARALHFGIDVVAADLRP' A
#
# COMPACT_ATOMS: atom_id res chain seq x y z
N MET A 1 4.08 -4.98 -20.30
CA MET A 1 4.14 -5.00 -18.81
C MET A 1 2.77 -5.37 -18.28
N ARG A 2 2.68 -6.24 -17.26
CA ARG A 2 1.40 -6.66 -16.68
C ARG A 2 0.83 -5.53 -15.81
N ARG A 3 -0.47 -5.21 -15.96
CA ARG A 3 -1.13 -4.16 -15.16
C ARG A 3 -1.33 -4.65 -13.72
N VAL A 4 -0.66 -4.02 -12.77
CA VAL A 4 -0.86 -4.24 -11.34
C VAL A 4 -2.08 -3.41 -10.90
N ARG A 5 -3.02 -4.04 -10.20
CA ARG A 5 -4.25 -3.40 -9.71
C ARG A 5 -4.29 -3.28 -8.19
N THR A 6 -3.56 -4.16 -7.51
CA THR A 6 -3.57 -4.26 -6.05
C THR A 6 -2.14 -4.41 -5.54
N LEU A 7 -1.83 -3.69 -4.47
CA LEU A 7 -0.55 -3.71 -3.75
C LEU A 7 -0.78 -4.26 -2.34
N GLY A 8 -0.07 -5.33 -1.98
CA GLY A 8 0.04 -5.79 -0.59
C GLY A 8 1.19 -5.05 0.10
N LEU A 9 0.92 -4.48 1.27
CA LEU A 9 1.87 -3.66 2.03
C LEU A 9 1.99 -4.17 3.47
N LEU A 10 3.21 -4.59 3.84
CA LEU A 10 3.54 -5.09 5.18
C LEU A 10 4.34 -4.03 5.94
N GLY A 11 3.79 -3.58 7.07
CA GLY A 11 4.30 -2.46 7.86
C GLY A 11 3.65 -1.14 7.47
N THR A 12 2.94 -0.50 8.40
CA THR A 12 2.16 0.73 8.17
C THR A 12 2.75 1.97 8.85
N GLY A 13 3.99 1.88 9.34
CA GLY A 13 4.76 3.05 9.81
C GLY A 13 4.96 4.11 8.72
N VAL A 14 5.66 5.20 9.04
CA VAL A 14 5.77 6.41 8.19
C VAL A 14 6.02 6.10 6.70
N ILE A 15 6.97 5.21 6.41
CA ILE A 15 7.30 4.84 5.02
C ILE A 15 6.19 4.01 4.39
N GLY A 16 5.70 2.99 5.09
CA GLY A 16 4.63 2.11 4.60
C GLY A 16 3.33 2.87 4.36
N GLY A 17 2.92 3.71 5.30
CA GLY A 17 1.75 4.59 5.16
C GLY A 17 1.89 5.57 3.98
N GLY A 18 3.09 6.15 3.78
CA GLY A 18 3.37 7.00 2.63
C GLY A 18 3.23 6.28 1.28
N TRP A 19 3.75 5.05 1.19
CA TRP A 19 3.60 4.21 0.00
C TRP A 19 2.15 3.77 -0.24
N ALA A 20 1.41 3.43 0.82
CA ALA A 20 -0.02 3.12 0.72
C ALA A 20 -0.80 4.32 0.16
N ALA A 21 -0.60 5.51 0.73
CA ALA A 21 -1.24 6.74 0.26
C ALA A 21 -0.88 7.06 -1.20
N ARG A 22 0.40 6.89 -1.57
CA ARG A 22 0.86 7.06 -2.95
C ARG A 22 0.16 6.08 -3.90
N ALA A 23 0.08 4.79 -3.56
CA ALA A 23 -0.56 3.79 -4.40
C ALA A 23 -2.06 4.07 -4.59
N LEU A 24 -2.76 4.41 -3.49
CA LEU A 24 -4.18 4.82 -3.54
C LEU A 24 -4.40 6.04 -4.42
N HIS A 25 -3.52 7.05 -4.33
CA HIS A 25 -3.58 8.25 -5.19
C HIS A 25 -3.49 7.91 -6.69
N PHE A 26 -2.78 6.85 -7.06
CA PHE A 26 -2.67 6.36 -8.44
C PHE A 26 -3.76 5.35 -8.82
N GLY A 27 -4.78 5.14 -7.97
CA GLY A 27 -5.90 4.23 -8.24
C GLY A 27 -5.50 2.75 -8.16
N ILE A 28 -4.49 2.42 -7.37
CA ILE A 28 -4.12 1.04 -7.04
C ILE A 28 -4.72 0.70 -5.69
N ASP A 29 -5.46 -0.40 -5.61
CA ASP A 29 -6.02 -0.89 -4.36
C ASP A 29 -4.89 -1.32 -3.41
N VAL A 30 -4.99 -0.98 -2.13
CA VAL A 30 -3.96 -1.34 -1.13
C VAL A 30 -4.55 -2.25 -0.06
N VAL A 31 -3.89 -3.38 0.17
CA VAL A 31 -4.10 -4.22 1.35
C VAL A 31 -2.92 -3.98 2.28
N ALA A 32 -3.15 -3.23 3.35
CA ALA A 32 -2.14 -2.89 4.34
C ALA A 32 -2.29 -3.79 5.57
N ALA A 33 -1.17 -4.33 6.07
CA ALA A 33 -1.12 -5.12 7.29
C ALA A 33 0.09 -4.71 8.13
N ASP A 34 -0.10 -4.61 9.44
CA ASP A 34 0.95 -4.45 10.43
C ASP A 34 0.57 -5.32 11.64
N LEU A 35 1.58 -5.77 12.40
CA LEU A 35 1.37 -6.55 13.61
C LEU A 35 0.90 -5.67 14.77
N ARG A 36 1.05 -4.36 14.64
CA ARG A 36 0.60 -3.36 15.62
C ARG A 36 -0.39 -2.41 14.96
N PRO A 37 -1.55 -2.13 15.59
CA PRO A 37 -2.45 -1.08 15.12
C PRO A 37 -1.76 0.28 15.13
#